data_AF-A0A8H9BZ91-F1
#
_entry.id   AF-A0A8H9BZ91-F1
#
_cell.length_a   1.000
_cell.length_b   1.000
_cell.length_c   1.000
_cell.angle_alpha   90.00
_cell.angle_beta   90.00
_cell.angle_gamma   90.00
#
_symmetry.space_group_name_H-M   'P 1'
#
loop_
_entity.id
_entity.type
_entity.pdbx_description
1 polymer ?
#
loop_
_entity_poly.entity_id
_entity_poly.type
_entity_poly.pdbx_seq_one_letter_code
_entity_poly.pdbx_strand_id
1 'polypeptide(L)'
;MEFNRSKINELINKFNSLGLTYLDESSHDAQTETELTNSKTEFILYCELFNELIKPLFQKIKNVHGENIESEIIFNYFAIENDKLFLAFYEPIFYVDLDDYLNNTENIIEKLVEETEK
;
A
#
# COMPACT_ATOMS: atom_id res chain seq x y z
N MET A 1 4.10 -15.40 -5.25
CA MET A 1 3.19 -14.44 -5.90
C MET A 1 4.02 -13.61 -6.86
N GLU A 2 3.53 -13.36 -8.07
CA GLU A 2 4.29 -12.58 -9.07
C GLU A 2 3.59 -11.25 -9.30
N PHE A 3 4.29 -10.15 -9.01
CA PHE A 3 3.78 -8.80 -9.22
C PHE A 3 3.97 -8.35 -10.66
N ASN A 4 2.98 -7.65 -11.21
CA ASN A 4 3.10 -7.02 -12.53
C ASN A 4 3.96 -5.75 -12.45
N ARG A 5 5.29 -5.94 -12.45
CA ARG A 5 6.26 -4.84 -12.32
C ARG A 5 6.07 -3.75 -13.37
N SER A 6 5.66 -4.11 -14.59
CA SER A 6 5.39 -3.12 -15.65
C SER A 6 4.22 -2.20 -15.27
N LYS A 7 3.10 -2.78 -14.81
CA LYS A 7 1.93 -1.99 -14.39
C LYS A 7 2.23 -1.18 -13.14
N ILE A 8 2.93 -1.74 -12.17
CA ILE A 8 3.35 -1.03 -10.96
C ILE A 8 4.21 0.20 -11.33
N ASN A 9 5.19 0.06 -12.22
CA ASN A 9 5.99 1.19 -12.69
C ASN A 9 5.17 2.27 -13.39
N GLU A 10 4.18 1.88 -14.21
CA GLU A 10 3.24 2.83 -14.83
C GLU A 10 2.46 3.62 -13.78
N LEU A 11 1.96 2.94 -12.73
CA LEU A 11 1.21 3.56 -11.65
C LEU A 11 2.06 4.49 -10.79
N ILE A 12 3.32 4.13 -10.50
CA ILE A 12 4.27 4.99 -9.79
C ILE A 12 4.60 6.23 -10.62
N ASN A 13 4.82 6.06 -11.93
CA ASN A 13 5.04 7.21 -12.82
C ASN A 13 3.83 8.14 -12.83
N LYS A 14 2.62 7.59 -12.81
CA LYS A 14 1.38 8.38 -12.70
C LYS A 14 1.31 9.11 -11.36
N PHE A 15 1.60 8.43 -10.24
CA PHE A 15 1.70 9.03 -8.91
C PHE A 15 2.66 10.24 -8.91
N ASN A 16 3.88 10.04 -9.42
CA ASN A 16 4.89 11.09 -9.50
C ASN A 16 4.48 12.23 -10.43
N SER A 17 3.81 11.92 -11.55
CA SER A 17 3.34 12.94 -12.52
C SER A 17 2.25 13.84 -11.95
N LEU A 18 1.47 13.34 -10.99
CA LEU A 18 0.46 14.10 -10.26
C LEU A 18 1.07 14.95 -9.13
N GLY A 19 2.36 14.79 -8.84
CA GLY A 19 3.05 15.53 -7.77
C GLY A 19 2.58 15.16 -6.37
N LEU A 20 2.02 13.95 -6.20
CA LEU A 20 1.51 13.47 -4.93
C LEU A 20 2.68 13.15 -3.98
N THR A 21 2.50 13.44 -2.70
CA THR A 21 3.38 12.94 -1.62
C THR A 21 2.71 11.84 -0.80
N TYR A 22 1.40 11.68 -0.95
CA TYR A 22 0.55 10.79 -0.17
C TYR A 22 -0.67 10.38 -1.00
N LEU A 23 -1.18 9.16 -0.78
CA LEU A 23 -2.40 8.65 -1.39
C LEU A 23 -3.03 7.54 -0.54
N ASP A 24 -4.25 7.79 -0.06
CA ASP A 24 -5.08 6.83 0.69
C ASP A 24 -6.46 6.68 0.02
N GLU A 25 -7.33 5.87 0.64
CA GLU A 25 -8.69 5.68 0.16
C GLU A 25 -9.50 6.97 0.17
N SER A 26 -9.23 7.85 1.13
CA SER A 26 -9.97 9.09 1.36
C SER A 26 -9.43 10.31 0.60
N SER A 27 -8.20 10.24 0.10
CA SER A 27 -7.31 11.31 -0.39
C SER A 27 -7.27 12.57 0.50
N HIS A 28 -6.71 12.49 1.71
CA HIS A 28 -6.46 13.66 2.57
C HIS A 28 -5.10 14.34 2.27
N ASP A 29 -5.09 15.67 2.08
CA ASP A 29 -3.86 16.47 2.13
C ASP A 29 -3.48 16.71 3.60
N ALA A 30 -2.41 16.06 4.07
CA ALA A 30 -1.92 16.19 5.43
C ALA A 30 -1.39 17.61 5.78
N GLN A 31 -1.20 18.50 4.80
CA GLN A 31 -0.68 19.86 5.04
C GLN A 31 -1.77 20.91 5.27
N THR A 32 -3.00 20.69 4.78
CA THR A 32 -4.01 21.77 4.75
C THR A 32 -5.31 21.46 5.49
N GLU A 33 -5.49 20.25 6.05
CA GLU A 33 -6.74 19.80 6.73
C GLU A 33 -8.01 20.02 5.88
N THR A 34 -7.86 20.20 4.57
CA THR A 34 -8.96 20.26 3.63
C THR A 34 -9.11 18.90 2.98
N GLU A 35 -10.33 18.36 2.98
CA GLU A 35 -10.69 17.27 2.05
C GLU A 35 -10.23 17.71 0.66
N LEU A 36 -9.18 17.07 0.10
CA LEU A 36 -8.99 17.19 -1.33
C LEU A 36 -10.30 16.64 -1.88
N THR A 37 -10.98 17.46 -2.67
CA THR A 37 -12.04 16.95 -3.52
C THR A 37 -11.40 15.87 -4.38
N ASN A 38 -11.48 14.60 -3.98
CA ASN A 38 -10.83 13.47 -4.67
C ASN A 38 -11.05 13.67 -6.15
N SER A 39 -9.99 14.03 -6.87
CA SER A 39 -10.12 13.99 -8.31
C SER A 39 -10.38 12.52 -8.60
N LYS A 40 -11.38 12.23 -9.43
CA LYS A 40 -11.68 10.86 -9.86
C LYS A 40 -10.40 10.10 -10.26
N THR A 41 -9.38 10.82 -10.73
CA THR A 41 -8.03 10.35 -11.05
C THR A 41 -7.25 9.78 -9.86
N GLU A 42 -7.19 10.46 -8.71
CA GLU A 42 -6.45 10.00 -7.51
C GLU A 42 -7.11 8.77 -6.91
N PHE A 43 -8.44 8.78 -6.75
CA PHE A 43 -9.16 7.61 -6.27
C PHE A 43 -8.97 6.40 -7.20
N ILE A 44 -9.02 6.60 -8.53
CA ILE A 44 -8.70 5.54 -9.49
C ILE A 44 -7.27 5.05 -9.29
N LEU A 45 -6.30 5.96 -9.14
CA LEU A 45 -4.90 5.58 -8.91
C LEU A 45 -4.72 4.78 -7.61
N TYR A 46 -5.39 5.18 -6.53
CA TYR A 46 -5.41 4.45 -5.27
C TYR A 46 -5.93 3.03 -5.48
N CYS A 47 -7.10 2.89 -6.11
CA CYS A 47 -7.67 1.58 -6.41
C CYS A 47 -6.74 0.73 -7.29
N GLU A 48 -6.11 1.32 -8.30
CA GLU A 48 -5.16 0.60 -9.16
C GLU A 48 -3.93 0.11 -8.36
N LEU A 49 -3.30 0.97 -7.56
CA LEU A 49 -2.16 0.60 -6.72
C LEU A 49 -2.54 -0.44 -5.67
N PHE A 50 -3.68 -0.27 -4.99
CA PHE A 50 -4.19 -1.22 -4.01
C PHE A 50 -4.41 -2.60 -4.64
N ASN A 51 -5.04 -2.66 -5.82
CA ASN A 51 -5.30 -3.92 -6.50
C ASN A 51 -4.03 -4.63 -6.98
N GLU A 52 -3.00 -3.87 -7.38
CA GLU A 52 -1.72 -4.45 -7.84
C GLU A 52 -0.80 -4.85 -6.68
N LEU A 53 -0.81 -4.10 -5.57
CA LEU A 53 0.14 -4.27 -4.48
C LEU A 53 -0.45 -4.96 -3.25
N ILE A 54 -1.60 -4.49 -2.76
CA ILE A 54 -2.13 -4.87 -1.44
C ILE A 54 -3.10 -6.04 -1.53
N LYS A 55 -4.03 -6.03 -2.48
CA LYS A 55 -5.01 -7.10 -2.65
C LYS A 55 -4.37 -8.48 -2.83
N PRO A 56 -3.28 -8.64 -3.63
CA PRO A 56 -2.61 -9.92 -3.77
C PRO A 56 -1.94 -10.38 -2.47
N LEU A 57 -1.38 -9.44 -1.69
CA LEU A 57 -0.80 -9.68 -0.37
C LEU A 57 -1.83 -10.25 0.60
N PHE A 58 -2.97 -9.56 0.75
CA PHE A 58 -4.06 -9.98 1.64
C PHE A 58 -4.62 -11.33 1.23
N GLN A 59 -4.85 -11.55 -0.08
CA GLN A 59 -5.28 -12.86 -0.56
C GLN A 59 -4.29 -13.96 -0.18
N LYS A 60 -2.99 -13.67 -0.21
CA LYS A 60 -1.97 -14.64 0.17
C LYS A 60 -1.94 -14.89 1.69
N ILE A 61 -2.02 -13.83 2.50
CA ILE A 61 -2.10 -13.97 3.97
C ILE A 61 -3.32 -14.80 4.33
N LYS A 62 -4.49 -14.48 3.77
CA LYS A 62 -5.73 -15.26 3.95
C LYS A 62 -5.55 -16.73 3.59
N ASN A 63 -4.86 -17.02 2.48
CA ASN A 63 -4.67 -18.40 2.01
C ASN A 63 -3.68 -19.21 2.87
N VAL A 64 -2.68 -18.56 3.49
CA VAL A 64 -1.58 -19.23 4.21
C VAL A 64 -1.81 -19.23 5.73
N HIS A 65 -2.26 -18.11 6.28
CA HIS A 65 -2.42 -17.86 7.72
C HIS A 65 -3.88 -17.81 8.18
N GLY A 66 -4.82 -17.71 7.24
CA GLY A 66 -6.26 -17.70 7.50
C GLY A 66 -6.87 -16.30 7.52
N GLU A 67 -8.20 -16.27 7.42
CA GLU A 67 -8.99 -15.05 7.33
C GLU A 67 -8.95 -14.20 8.61
N ASN A 68 -8.82 -14.83 9.78
CA ASN A 68 -8.72 -14.10 11.05
C ASN A 68 -7.47 -13.20 11.08
N ILE A 69 -6.31 -13.74 10.69
CA ILE A 69 -5.05 -12.99 10.65
C ILE A 69 -5.10 -11.88 9.58
N GLU A 70 -5.63 -12.18 8.40
CA GLU A 70 -5.76 -11.15 7.35
C GLU A 70 -6.65 -9.99 7.79
N SER A 71 -7.74 -10.27 8.51
CA SER A 71 -8.64 -9.22 9.01
C SER A 71 -8.05 -8.33 10.11
N GLU A 72 -6.95 -8.76 10.74
CA GLU A 72 -6.20 -7.98 11.72
C GLU A 72 -5.17 -7.05 11.06
N ILE A 73 -4.97 -7.17 9.73
CA ILE A 73 -4.02 -6.36 8.97
C ILE A 73 -4.75 -5.28 8.17
N ILE A 74 -4.54 -4.03 8.55
CA ILE A 74 -5.15 -2.84 7.95
C ILE A 74 -4.09 -2.07 7.17
N PHE A 75 -4.23 -2.06 5.84
CA PHE A 75 -3.48 -1.15 4.98
C PHE A 75 -4.07 0.26 5.10
N ASN A 76 -3.20 1.27 5.16
CA ASN A 76 -3.59 2.66 5.35
C ASN A 76 -3.43 3.47 4.06
N TYR A 77 -2.19 3.62 3.57
CA TYR A 77 -1.89 4.53 2.46
C TYR A 77 -0.54 4.26 1.79
N PHE A 78 -0.34 4.93 0.66
CA PHE A 78 0.94 5.05 -0.03
C PHE A 78 1.54 6.43 0.22
N ALA A 79 2.86 6.52 0.43
CA ALA A 79 3.53 7.80 0.64
C ALA A 79 4.89 7.85 -0.05
N ILE A 80 5.30 9.04 -0.49
CA ILE A 80 6.66 9.31 -0.96
C ILE A 80 7.44 9.96 0.19
N GLU A 81 8.50 9.29 0.62
CA GLU A 81 9.47 9.82 1.57
C GLU A 81 10.88 9.60 1.03
N ASN A 82 11.73 10.63 1.04
CA ASN A 82 13.11 10.54 0.52
C ASN A 82 13.19 9.93 -0.90
N ASP A 83 12.34 10.42 -1.82
CA ASP A 83 12.25 9.97 -3.21
C ASP A 83 11.88 8.49 -3.41
N LYS A 84 11.33 7.83 -2.38
CA LYS A 84 10.92 6.42 -2.40
C LYS A 84 9.46 6.26 -2.04
N LEU A 85 8.77 5.31 -2.68
CA LEU A 85 7.39 4.96 -2.37
C LEU A 85 7.35 3.95 -1.23
N PHE A 86 6.54 4.23 -0.22
CA PHE A 86 6.27 3.37 0.92
C PHE A 86 4.81 2.91 0.94
N LEU A 87 4.60 1.70 1.47
CA LEU A 87 3.30 1.15 1.84
C LEU A 87 3.17 1.26 3.36
N ALA A 88 2.14 1.95 3.82
CA ALA A 88 1.86 2.16 5.24
C ALA A 88 0.71 1.25 5.69
N PHE A 89 0.97 0.46 6.73
CA PHE A 89 -0.03 -0.33 7.45
C PHE A 89 -0.32 0.34 8.81
N TYR A 90 -1.59 0.40 9.16
CA TYR A 90 -2.07 0.98 10.42
C TYR A 90 -2.06 -0.06 11.54
N GLU A 91 -2.51 -1.27 11.23
CA GLU A 91 -2.53 -2.40 12.15
C GLU A 91 -1.97 -3.61 11.40
N PRO A 92 -0.88 -4.24 11.86
CA PRO A 92 0.10 -3.65 12.76
C PRO A 92 0.71 -2.36 12.16
N ILE A 93 1.24 -1.47 12.99
CA ILE A 93 1.96 -0.28 12.52
C ILE A 93 3.24 -0.75 11.83
N PHE A 94 3.23 -0.71 10.50
CA PHE A 94 4.33 -1.21 9.70
C PHE A 94 4.50 -0.37 8.43
N TYR A 95 5.74 -0.07 8.08
CA TYR A 95 6.07 0.83 6.98
C TYR A 95 7.14 0.18 6.12
N VAL A 96 6.86 -0.03 4.83
CA VAL A 96 7.73 -0.79 3.93
C VAL A 96 8.01 -0.03 2.65
N ASP A 97 9.30 0.08 2.31
CA ASP A 97 9.78 0.59 1.03
C ASP A 97 9.33 -0.35 -0.10
N LEU A 98 8.82 0.20 -1.20
CA LEU A 98 8.29 -0.60 -2.31
C LEU A 98 9.34 -1.53 -2.92
N ASP A 99 10.60 -1.11 -3.08
CA ASP A 99 11.63 -1.97 -3.66
C ASP A 99 11.92 -3.15 -2.73
N ASP A 100 11.97 -2.93 -1.42
CA ASP A 100 12.08 -4.00 -0.43
C ASP A 100 10.86 -4.93 -0.48
N TYR A 101 9.65 -4.35 -0.53
CA TYR A 101 8.40 -5.08 -0.64
C TYR A 101 8.34 -6.01 -1.85
N LEU A 102 8.76 -5.54 -3.03
CA LEU A 102 8.73 -6.31 -4.28
C LEU A 102 9.80 -7.40 -4.35
N ASN A 103 10.86 -7.29 -3.56
CA ASN A 103 11.97 -8.24 -3.56
C ASN A 103 11.91 -9.24 -2.38
N ASN A 104 11.25 -8.86 -1.28
CA ASN A 104 11.23 -9.62 -0.02
C ASN A 104 9.81 -9.85 0.52
N THR A 105 8.81 -9.98 -0.36
CA THR A 105 7.38 -10.06 0.02
C THR A 105 7.06 -11.14 1.05
N GLU A 106 7.75 -12.28 1.01
CA GLU A 106 7.57 -13.36 2.00
C GLU A 106 7.91 -12.89 3.41
N ASN A 107 9.05 -12.23 3.58
CA ASN A 107 9.49 -11.68 4.87
C ASN A 107 8.55 -10.56 5.35
N ILE A 108 8.03 -9.75 4.42
CA ILE A 108 7.04 -8.72 4.76
C ILE A 108 5.75 -9.35 5.31
N ILE A 109 5.28 -10.45 4.71
CA ILE A 109 4.13 -11.19 5.22
C ILE A 109 4.41 -11.75 6.61
N GLU A 110 5.55 -12.41 6.80
CA GLU A 110 5.94 -12.98 8.10
C GLU A 110 5.93 -11.90 9.19
N LYS A 111 6.54 -10.74 8.92
CA LYS A 111 6.53 -9.62 9.87
C LYS A 111 5.14 -9.10 10.17
N LEU A 112 4.30 -8.90 9.15
CA LEU A 112 2.94 -8.42 9.36
C LEU A 112 2.14 -9.38 10.24
N VAL A 113 2.27 -10.69 10.02
CA VAL A 113 1.60 -11.73 10.81
C VAL A 113 2.17 -11.83 12.23
N GLU A 114 3.50 -11.79 12.39
CA GLU A 114 4.12 -11.84 13.72
C GLU A 114 3.70 -10.67 14.62
N GLU A 115 3.47 -9.49 14.04
CA GLU A 115 3.03 -8.33 14.81
C GLU A 115 1.54 -8.37 15.17
N THR A 116 0.68 -9.12 14.46
CA THR A 116 -0.73 -9.29 14.85
C THR A 116 -0.92 -10.26 16.01
N GLU A 117 0.02 -11.18 16.22
CA GLU A 117 -0.05 -12.20 17.28
C GLU A 117 0.52 -11.75 18.65
N LYS A 118 0.98 -10.50 18.77
CA LYS A 118 1.57 -9.93 20.00
C LYS A 118 0.54 -9.34 20.95
#